data_AF-A0A918VH72-F1
#
_entry.id   AF-A0A918VH72-F1
#
_cell.length_a   1.000
_cell.length_b   1.000
_cell.length_c   1.000
_cell.angle_alpha   90.00
_cell.angle_beta   90.00
_cell.angle_gamma   90.00
#
_symmetry.space_group_name_H-M   'P 1'
#
loop_
_entity.id
_entity.type
_entity.pdbx_description
1 polymer ?
#
loop_
_entity_poly.entity_id
_entity_poly.type
_entity_poly.pdbx_seq_one_letter_code
_entity_poly.pdbx_strand_id
1 'polypeptide(L)'
;MTATTVMMATNAPTATHAAHTTTATHAAAVPHAAGAVPASAADLLLWVGVPYACLAVFAAGHVWRYRRDQFGWTSRTSQLLEHRWLRWGSPLFHLGAFMVIAGHVVGLAVPASWTEAAGIGEHTYHTVAVGAGSVAGAAMVAGLGMLCARRLLTRRIRLGTDRSDKLLFPLLSATVLLGISATAAHNVLGPGYDYRSTVSVWFRGLFALQPRPEAIADAPLLFRLHALTACLLFAAWPFTRLVHVWSAPVGYLTRPYLVYRRRAATAAAPSRAGRAA
;
A
#
# COMPACT_ATOMS: atom_id res chain seq x y z
N MET A 1 25.91 -36.55 -40.16
CA MET A 1 26.19 -36.84 -41.58
C MET A 1 25.02 -37.62 -42.15
N THR A 2 24.06 -36.94 -42.77
CA THR A 2 23.31 -37.40 -43.96
C THR A 2 22.45 -36.23 -44.44
N ALA A 3 22.72 -35.80 -45.66
CA ALA A 3 22.00 -34.77 -46.38
C ALA A 3 20.89 -35.41 -47.20
N THR A 4 19.74 -34.74 -47.37
CA THR A 4 18.86 -34.86 -48.56
C THR A 4 18.02 -33.59 -48.71
N THR A 5 18.57 -32.62 -49.44
CA THR A 5 18.06 -32.00 -50.67
C THR A 5 16.54 -31.86 -50.92
N VAL A 6 16.10 -30.58 -50.93
CA VAL A 6 15.37 -29.81 -51.97
C VAL A 6 14.02 -30.32 -52.50
N MET A 7 12.98 -29.48 -52.36
CA MET A 7 12.19 -29.03 -53.54
C MET A 7 11.55 -27.65 -53.31
N MET A 8 12.05 -26.66 -54.06
CA MET A 8 11.38 -25.41 -54.35
C MET A 8 10.17 -25.66 -55.27
N ALA A 9 9.06 -25.00 -55.01
CA ALA A 9 8.06 -24.68 -56.03
C ALA A 9 7.49 -23.28 -55.77
N THR A 10 7.99 -22.34 -56.54
CA THR A 10 7.40 -21.03 -56.83
C THR A 10 6.21 -21.19 -57.78
N ASN A 11 5.12 -20.44 -57.58
CA ASN A 11 4.45 -19.66 -58.64
C ASN A 11 3.36 -18.72 -58.09
N ALA A 12 3.69 -17.44 -58.21
CA ALA A 12 2.96 -16.18 -58.43
C ALA A 12 1.43 -16.13 -58.71
N PRO A 13 0.82 -14.91 -58.66
CA PRO A 13 -0.56 -14.65 -58.24
C PRO A 13 -1.53 -14.30 -59.39
N THR A 14 -2.84 -14.36 -59.11
CA THR A 14 -3.87 -13.70 -59.93
C THR A 14 -5.00 -13.16 -59.08
N ALA A 15 -5.31 -11.88 -59.29
CA ALA A 15 -6.25 -11.04 -58.56
C ALA A 15 -7.69 -11.15 -59.08
N THR A 16 -8.71 -10.92 -58.23
CA THR A 16 -9.84 -10.02 -58.58
C THR A 16 -10.67 -9.60 -57.35
N HIS A 17 -10.84 -8.28 -57.25
CA HIS A 17 -11.90 -7.47 -56.62
C HIS A 17 -12.97 -8.10 -55.69
N ALA A 18 -13.08 -7.53 -54.48
CA ALA A 18 -14.32 -6.91 -54.00
C ALA A 18 -14.00 -5.86 -52.94
N ALA A 19 -14.32 -4.61 -53.24
CA ALA A 19 -14.28 -3.50 -52.31
C ALA A 19 -15.52 -3.54 -51.40
N HIS A 20 -15.30 -3.50 -50.09
CA HIS A 20 -16.29 -2.96 -49.16
C HIS A 20 -15.58 -2.08 -48.13
N THR A 21 -15.58 -0.79 -48.42
CA THR A 21 -15.34 0.26 -47.44
C THR A 21 -16.66 0.51 -46.71
N THR A 22 -16.74 0.23 -45.41
CA THR A 22 -17.58 1.02 -44.50
C THR A 22 -16.97 0.98 -43.10
N THR A 23 -16.37 2.12 -42.77
CA THR A 23 -16.11 2.62 -41.42
C THR A 23 -17.32 2.47 -40.52
N ALA A 24 -17.17 1.71 -39.43
CA ALA A 24 -17.89 1.94 -38.19
C ALA A 24 -16.99 1.50 -37.03
N THR A 25 -16.33 2.49 -36.44
CA THR A 25 -15.71 2.44 -35.12
C THR A 25 -16.74 1.95 -34.11
N HIS A 26 -16.75 0.65 -33.84
CA HIS A 26 -17.37 0.13 -32.63
C HIS A 26 -16.47 0.56 -31.49
N ALA A 27 -16.77 1.74 -30.93
CA ALA A 27 -16.42 2.03 -29.56
C ALA A 27 -17.00 0.88 -28.73
N ALA A 28 -16.13 -0.04 -28.31
CA ALA A 28 -16.48 -1.07 -27.35
C ALA A 28 -16.84 -0.33 -26.06
N ALA A 29 -18.14 -0.05 -25.91
CA ALA A 29 -18.72 0.32 -24.65
C ALA A 29 -18.33 -0.78 -23.68
N VAL A 30 -17.52 -0.41 -22.68
CA VAL A 30 -17.31 -1.22 -21.49
C VAL A 30 -18.70 -1.69 -21.04
N PRO A 31 -18.95 -2.99 -20.90
CA PRO A 31 -20.22 -3.43 -20.35
C PRO A 31 -20.31 -2.87 -18.94
N HIS A 32 -21.06 -1.78 -18.78
CA HIS A 32 -21.59 -1.41 -17.48
C HIS A 32 -22.38 -2.62 -17.02
N ALA A 33 -21.95 -3.21 -15.91
CA ALA A 33 -22.52 -4.40 -15.30
C ALA A 33 -24.03 -4.21 -15.05
N ALA A 34 -24.83 -4.48 -16.07
CA ALA A 34 -26.28 -4.60 -16.01
C ALA A 34 -26.60 -5.96 -15.39
N GLY A 35 -26.32 -6.05 -14.09
CA GLY A 35 -26.43 -7.27 -13.29
C GLY A 35 -25.82 -7.18 -11.89
N ALA A 36 -25.37 -6.00 -11.45
CA ALA A 36 -24.91 -5.83 -10.07
C ALA A 36 -26.13 -5.93 -9.13
N VAL A 37 -26.16 -6.97 -8.31
CA VAL A 37 -27.06 -7.04 -7.16
C VAL A 37 -26.85 -5.76 -6.35
N PRO A 38 -27.90 -5.01 -6.00
CA PRO A 38 -27.73 -3.79 -5.21
C PRO A 38 -27.00 -4.15 -3.91
N ALA A 39 -25.91 -3.43 -3.64
CA ALA A 39 -25.08 -3.67 -2.47
C ALA A 39 -25.97 -3.70 -1.21
N SER A 40 -25.82 -4.75 -0.40
CA SER A 40 -26.61 -4.87 0.82
C SER A 40 -26.25 -3.75 1.80
N ALA A 41 -27.12 -3.46 2.77
CA ALA A 41 -26.81 -2.50 3.83
C ALA A 41 -25.50 -2.88 4.57
N ALA A 42 -25.23 -4.19 4.72
CA ALA A 42 -23.98 -4.67 5.30
C ALA A 42 -22.77 -4.36 4.40
N ASP A 43 -22.89 -4.52 3.08
CA ASP A 43 -21.82 -4.20 2.13
C ASP A 43 -21.51 -2.70 2.11
N LEU A 44 -22.53 -1.85 2.18
CA LEU A 44 -22.35 -0.40 2.28
C LEU A 44 -21.64 -0.03 3.59
N LEU A 45 -22.06 -0.58 4.71
CA LEU A 45 -21.40 -0.31 6.00
C LEU A 45 -19.95 -0.79 6.00
N LEU A 46 -19.69 -1.99 5.51
CA LEU A 46 -18.39 -2.63 5.58
C LEU A 46 -17.38 -2.07 4.55
N TRP A 47 -17.83 -1.79 3.33
CA TRP A 47 -16.97 -1.41 2.21
C TRP A 47 -17.02 0.07 1.85
N VAL A 48 -17.90 0.85 2.50
CA VAL A 48 -17.96 2.31 2.33
C VAL A 48 -17.81 2.99 3.69
N GLY A 49 -18.69 2.67 4.64
CA GLY A 49 -18.72 3.31 5.96
C GLY A 49 -17.43 3.12 6.76
N VAL A 50 -16.99 1.87 6.95
CA VAL A 50 -15.77 1.53 7.71
C VAL A 50 -14.51 2.17 7.09
N PRO A 51 -14.25 2.08 5.77
CA PRO A 51 -13.11 2.76 5.16
C PRO A 51 -13.11 4.26 5.36
N TYR A 52 -14.23 4.95 5.14
CA TYR A 52 -14.28 6.40 5.35
C TYR A 52 -14.11 6.79 6.82
N ALA A 53 -14.68 6.02 7.76
CA ALA A 53 -14.45 6.24 9.18
C ALA A 53 -12.95 6.08 9.54
N CYS A 54 -12.30 5.04 9.02
CA CYS A 54 -10.87 4.81 9.23
C CYS A 54 -10.02 5.92 8.62
N LEU A 55 -10.34 6.40 7.41
CA LEU A 55 -9.65 7.51 6.75
C LEU A 55 -9.86 8.84 7.48
N ALA A 56 -11.07 9.10 7.98
CA ALA A 56 -11.37 10.29 8.78
C ALA A 56 -10.57 10.29 10.08
N VAL A 57 -10.54 9.16 10.81
CA VAL A 57 -9.72 8.98 12.02
C VAL A 57 -8.24 9.13 11.71
N PHE A 58 -7.77 8.54 10.60
CA PHE A 58 -6.40 8.68 10.13
C PHE A 58 -6.05 10.16 9.92
N ALA A 59 -6.81 10.91 9.12
CA ALA A 59 -6.51 12.30 8.82
C ALA A 59 -6.62 13.20 10.07
N ALA A 60 -7.75 13.15 10.78
CA ALA A 60 -7.99 13.98 11.96
C ALA A 60 -7.02 13.65 13.10
N GLY A 61 -6.73 12.37 13.32
CA GLY A 61 -5.78 11.92 14.33
C GLY A 61 -4.36 12.40 14.06
N HIS A 62 -3.91 12.41 12.80
CA HIS A 62 -2.59 12.95 12.44
C HIS A 62 -2.51 14.45 12.69
N VAL A 63 -3.53 15.21 12.27
CA VAL A 63 -3.59 16.66 12.51
C VAL A 63 -3.59 16.97 14.00
N TRP A 64 -4.41 16.26 14.78
CA TRP A 64 -4.47 16.43 16.23
C TRP A 64 -3.12 16.13 16.88
N ARG A 65 -2.51 14.98 16.56
CA ARG A 65 -1.25 14.56 17.17
C ARG A 65 -0.10 15.49 16.81
N TYR A 66 -0.01 15.92 15.56
CA TYR A 66 1.02 16.86 15.14
C TYR A 66 0.92 18.23 15.86
N ARG A 67 -0.30 18.67 16.19
CA ARG A 67 -0.53 19.94 16.87
C ARG A 67 -0.44 19.85 18.40
N ARG A 68 -0.76 18.71 19.00
CA ARG A 68 -0.91 18.56 20.46
C ARG A 68 0.14 17.66 21.10
N ASP A 69 0.71 16.70 20.37
CA ASP A 69 1.65 15.72 20.90
C ASP A 69 2.88 15.56 19.98
N GLN A 70 3.67 16.62 19.90
CA GLN A 70 4.93 16.62 19.15
C GLN A 70 6.01 15.79 19.86
N PHE A 71 5.97 15.68 21.19
CA PHE A 71 6.92 14.86 21.95
C PHE A 71 6.71 13.35 21.71
N GLY A 72 5.46 12.92 21.55
CA GLY A 72 5.12 11.54 21.17
C GLY A 72 5.42 11.21 19.71
N TRP A 73 5.82 12.18 18.88
CA TRP A 73 6.19 12.00 17.47
C TRP A 73 7.63 11.50 17.32
N THR A 74 7.83 10.20 17.58
CA THR A 74 9.15 9.57 17.53
C THR A 74 9.03 8.11 17.11
N SER A 75 10.13 7.57 16.55
CA SER A 75 10.25 6.15 16.23
C SER A 75 10.29 5.24 17.46
N ARG A 76 10.51 5.79 18.68
CA ARG A 76 10.67 5.06 19.95
C ARG A 76 11.66 3.90 19.80
N THR A 77 12.89 4.21 19.41
CA THR A 77 13.93 3.19 19.24
C THR A 77 14.23 2.48 20.57
N SER A 78 14.34 1.16 20.51
CA SER A 78 14.74 0.31 21.65
C SER A 78 16.12 -0.31 21.43
N GLN A 79 16.90 0.22 20.49
CA GLN A 79 18.19 -0.33 20.08
C GLN A 79 19.21 -0.37 21.23
N LEU A 80 19.18 0.63 22.12
CA LEU A 80 20.07 0.69 23.28
C LEU A 80 19.84 -0.46 24.27
N LEU A 81 18.60 -0.97 24.36
CA LEU A 81 18.25 -2.07 25.27
C LEU A 81 18.64 -3.44 24.71
N GLU A 82 18.55 -3.61 23.40
CA GLU A 82 18.91 -4.84 22.69
C GLU A 82 19.13 -4.50 21.21
N HIS A 83 20.30 -4.86 20.68
CA HIS A 83 20.72 -4.54 19.32
C HIS A 83 20.93 -5.76 18.42
N ARG A 84 21.18 -6.97 18.96
CA ARG A 84 21.59 -8.14 18.17
C ARG A 84 20.48 -8.59 17.23
N TRP A 85 19.25 -8.70 17.74
CA TRP A 85 18.08 -9.06 16.94
C TRP A 85 17.66 -7.89 16.04
N LEU A 86 17.73 -6.67 16.58
CA LEU A 86 17.32 -5.46 15.87
C LEU A 86 18.18 -5.19 14.61
N ARG A 87 19.48 -5.51 14.65
CA ARG A 87 20.43 -5.32 13.54
C ARG A 87 19.99 -5.99 12.25
N TRP A 88 19.37 -7.17 12.34
CA TRP A 88 18.85 -7.89 11.18
C TRP A 88 17.36 -7.64 10.97
N GLY A 89 16.60 -7.54 12.07
CA GLY A 89 15.14 -7.51 12.00
C GLY A 89 14.61 -6.18 11.50
N SER A 90 15.26 -5.08 11.90
CA SER A 90 14.85 -3.75 11.46
C SER A 90 15.09 -3.56 9.96
N PRO A 91 16.29 -3.80 9.39
CA PRO A 91 16.48 -3.66 7.95
C PRO A 91 15.61 -4.59 7.12
N LEU A 92 15.50 -5.87 7.51
CA LEU A 92 14.71 -6.85 6.76
C LEU A 92 13.22 -6.47 6.73
N PHE A 93 12.67 -6.03 7.87
CA PHE A 93 11.30 -5.56 7.95
C PHE A 93 11.09 -4.28 7.12
N HIS A 94 11.92 -3.25 7.28
CA HIS A 94 11.69 -1.97 6.61
C HIS A 94 11.92 -2.07 5.10
N LEU A 95 12.94 -2.79 4.65
CA LEU A 95 13.16 -3.02 3.21
C LEU A 95 11.99 -3.78 2.60
N GLY A 96 11.54 -4.87 3.25
CA GLY A 96 10.35 -5.60 2.86
C GLY A 96 9.11 -4.70 2.83
N ALA A 97 8.90 -3.90 3.88
CA ALA A 97 7.77 -2.97 3.97
C ALA A 97 7.80 -1.92 2.84
N PHE A 98 8.93 -1.30 2.53
CA PHE A 98 9.04 -0.33 1.43
C PHE A 98 8.71 -0.97 0.08
N MET A 99 9.24 -2.17 -0.18
CA MET A 99 8.95 -2.90 -1.41
C MET A 99 7.47 -3.30 -1.52
N VAL A 100 6.87 -3.78 -0.42
CA VAL A 100 5.44 -4.11 -0.36
C VAL A 100 4.57 -2.86 -0.56
N ILE A 101 4.88 -1.75 0.11
CA ILE A 101 4.15 -0.49 -0.04
C ILE A 101 4.25 0.01 -1.49
N ALA A 102 5.44 0.01 -2.08
CA ALA A 102 5.64 0.39 -3.48
C ALA A 102 4.82 -0.50 -4.42
N GLY A 103 4.83 -1.82 -4.20
CA GLY A 103 4.00 -2.77 -4.93
C GLY A 103 2.50 -2.49 -4.79
N HIS A 104 2.01 -2.16 -3.60
CA HIS A 104 0.60 -1.79 -3.38
C HIS A 104 0.24 -0.49 -4.08
N VAL A 105 1.13 0.51 -4.09
CA VAL A 105 0.89 1.77 -4.81
C VAL A 105 0.78 1.49 -6.32
N VAL A 106 1.72 0.74 -6.89
CA VAL A 106 1.70 0.38 -8.31
C VAL A 106 0.50 -0.53 -8.64
N GLY A 107 0.13 -1.45 -7.76
CA GLY A 107 -0.96 -2.40 -7.99
C GLY A 107 -2.35 -1.82 -7.84
N LEU A 108 -2.57 -0.97 -6.82
CA LEU A 108 -3.89 -0.46 -6.48
C LEU A 108 -4.16 0.92 -7.09
N ALA A 109 -3.16 1.80 -7.18
CA ALA A 109 -3.37 3.17 -7.64
C ALA A 109 -3.22 3.34 -9.16
N VAL A 110 -2.37 2.52 -9.81
CA VAL A 110 -2.12 2.62 -11.26
C VAL A 110 -3.13 1.77 -12.04
N PRO A 111 -3.98 2.36 -12.91
CA PRO A 111 -4.93 1.60 -13.73
C PRO A 111 -4.25 0.64 -14.70
N ALA A 112 -4.94 -0.46 -15.04
CA ALA A 112 -4.48 -1.42 -16.04
C ALA A 112 -4.20 -0.80 -17.42
N SER A 113 -5.04 0.15 -17.83
CA SER A 113 -4.84 0.87 -19.09
C SER A 113 -3.51 1.62 -19.17
N TRP A 114 -2.96 2.08 -18.04
CA TRP A 114 -1.68 2.79 -18.02
C TRP A 114 -0.50 1.82 -18.17
N THR A 115 -0.57 0.65 -17.53
CA THR A 115 0.47 -0.38 -17.68
C THR A 115 0.46 -0.98 -19.08
N GLU A 116 -0.73 -1.19 -19.65
CA GLU A 116 -0.89 -1.65 -21.04
C GLU A 116 -0.39 -0.61 -22.04
N ALA A 117 -0.71 0.67 -21.84
CA ALA A 117 -0.21 1.76 -22.68
C ALA A 117 1.33 1.91 -22.63
N ALA A 118 1.95 1.53 -21.51
CA ALA A 118 3.41 1.46 -21.37
C ALA A 118 4.03 0.20 -22.02
N GLY A 119 3.22 -0.66 -22.64
CA GLY A 119 3.66 -1.90 -23.28
C GLY A 119 3.91 -3.07 -22.32
N ILE A 120 3.47 -2.96 -21.05
CA ILE A 120 3.60 -4.03 -20.07
C ILE A 120 2.35 -4.92 -20.18
N GLY A 121 2.50 -6.08 -20.80
CA GLY A 121 1.42 -7.07 -20.88
C GLY A 121 1.06 -7.65 -19.52
N GLU A 122 -0.19 -8.11 -19.37
CA GLU A 122 -0.73 -8.64 -18.10
C GLU A 122 0.12 -9.80 -17.54
N HIS A 123 0.59 -10.71 -18.40
CA HIS A 123 1.45 -11.82 -17.96
C HIS A 123 2.79 -11.35 -17.39
N THR A 124 3.42 -10.35 -18.04
CA THR A 124 4.68 -9.77 -17.56
C THR A 124 4.47 -9.03 -16.24
N TYR A 125 3.39 -8.24 -16.16
CA TYR A 125 3.00 -7.57 -14.93
C TYR A 125 2.79 -8.56 -13.79
N HIS A 126 1.95 -9.59 -14.00
CA HIS A 126 1.63 -10.61 -13.01
C HIS A 126 2.90 -11.35 -12.54
N THR A 127 3.77 -11.76 -13.47
CA THR A 127 5.00 -12.48 -13.13
C THR A 127 5.95 -11.64 -12.28
N VAL A 128 6.15 -10.38 -12.64
CA VAL A 128 6.99 -9.45 -11.87
C VAL A 128 6.34 -9.14 -10.51
N ALA A 129 5.04 -8.89 -10.48
CA ALA A 129 4.31 -8.55 -9.27
C ALA A 129 4.32 -9.72 -8.26
N VAL A 130 4.06 -10.95 -8.71
CA VAL A 130 4.10 -12.14 -7.84
C VAL A 130 5.52 -12.45 -7.41
N GLY A 131 6.50 -12.39 -8.32
CA GLY A 131 7.91 -12.66 -7.98
C GLY A 131 8.48 -11.66 -6.98
N ALA A 132 8.45 -10.37 -7.33
CA ALA A 132 8.95 -9.30 -6.47
C ALA A 132 8.13 -9.19 -5.17
N GLY A 133 6.80 -9.34 -5.26
CA GLY A 133 5.90 -9.34 -4.11
C GLY A 133 6.17 -10.48 -3.14
N SER A 134 6.45 -11.69 -3.64
CA SER A 134 6.78 -12.85 -2.80
C SER A 134 8.10 -12.65 -2.06
N VAL A 135 9.14 -12.14 -2.74
CA VAL A 135 10.43 -11.85 -2.11
C VAL A 135 10.29 -10.75 -1.04
N ALA A 136 9.63 -9.65 -1.38
CA ALA A 136 9.37 -8.54 -0.45
C ALA A 136 8.54 -9.00 0.76
N GLY A 137 7.53 -9.83 0.49
CA GLY A 137 6.66 -10.42 1.49
C GLY A 137 7.38 -11.35 2.46
N ALA A 138 8.22 -12.26 1.94
CA ALA A 138 9.04 -13.15 2.75
C ALA A 138 10.00 -12.37 3.66
N ALA A 139 10.67 -11.34 3.11
CA ALA A 139 11.51 -10.44 3.89
C ALA A 139 10.71 -9.73 4.99
N MET A 140 9.53 -9.18 4.66
CA MET A 140 8.68 -8.48 5.61
C MET A 140 8.20 -9.41 6.74
N VAL A 141 7.77 -10.64 6.44
CA VAL A 141 7.33 -11.64 7.43
C VAL A 141 8.49 -12.06 8.32
N ALA A 142 9.66 -12.38 7.75
CA ALA A 142 10.83 -12.77 8.54
C ALA A 142 11.29 -11.62 9.46
N GLY A 143 11.35 -10.39 8.94
CA GLY A 143 11.71 -9.20 9.71
C GLY A 143 10.71 -8.92 10.83
N LEU A 144 9.41 -8.91 10.52
CA LEU A 144 8.34 -8.68 11.50
C LEU A 144 8.31 -9.78 12.55
N GLY A 145 8.42 -11.05 12.15
CA GLY A 145 8.48 -12.20 13.05
C GLY A 145 9.64 -12.08 14.04
N MET A 146 10.82 -11.68 13.56
CA MET A 146 11.98 -11.47 14.43
C MET A 146 11.80 -10.29 15.39
N LEU A 147 11.16 -9.19 14.94
CA LEU A 147 10.84 -8.05 15.81
C LEU A 147 9.78 -8.39 16.87
N CYS A 148 8.76 -9.17 16.49
CA CYS A 148 7.75 -9.73 17.40
C CYS A 148 8.42 -10.63 18.45
N ALA A 149 9.22 -11.61 18.01
CA ALA A 149 9.95 -12.52 18.87
C ALA A 149 10.87 -11.75 19.84
N ARG A 150 11.65 -10.78 19.34
CA ARG A 150 12.49 -9.90 20.17
C ARG A 150 11.69 -9.22 21.27
N ARG A 151 10.52 -8.68 20.96
CA ARG A 151 9.66 -7.94 21.90
C ARG A 151 9.00 -8.86 22.94
N LEU A 152 8.67 -10.09 22.56
CA LEU A 152 8.05 -11.07 23.45
C LEU A 152 9.08 -11.79 24.33
N LEU A 153 10.23 -12.17 23.77
CA LEU A 153 11.23 -12.99 24.44
C LEU A 153 12.20 -12.17 25.31
N THR A 154 12.47 -10.91 24.95
CA THR A 154 13.41 -10.07 25.72
C THR A 154 12.72 -9.34 26.86
N ARG A 155 12.97 -9.75 28.11
CA ARG A 155 12.34 -9.16 29.32
C ARG A 155 12.44 -7.63 29.37
N ARG A 156 13.63 -7.07 29.10
CA ARG A 156 13.88 -5.61 29.12
C ARG A 156 12.97 -4.84 28.16
N ILE A 157 12.74 -5.39 26.97
CA ILE A 157 11.89 -4.76 25.94
C ILE A 157 10.41 -4.97 26.27
N ARG A 158 10.04 -6.17 26.74
CA ARG A 158 8.66 -6.50 27.07
C ARG A 158 8.10 -5.57 28.15
N LEU A 159 8.90 -5.26 29.18
CA LEU A 159 8.51 -4.35 30.26
C LEU A 159 8.39 -2.89 29.80
N GLY A 160 9.23 -2.46 28.85
CA GLY A 160 9.19 -1.11 28.27
C GLY A 160 8.26 -0.96 27.06
N THR A 161 7.45 -1.97 26.73
CA THR A 161 6.56 -1.92 25.56
C THR A 161 5.26 -1.19 25.89
N ASP A 162 5.02 -0.08 25.19
CA ASP A 162 3.80 0.72 25.30
C ASP A 162 2.53 -0.01 24.89
N ARG A 163 1.39 0.45 25.41
CA ARG A 163 0.06 -0.09 25.05
C ARG A 163 -0.23 0.02 23.55
N SER A 164 0.18 1.11 22.92
CA SER A 164 0.03 1.31 21.47
C SER A 164 0.81 0.27 20.66
N ASP A 165 2.00 -0.13 21.14
CA ASP A 165 2.81 -1.17 20.48
C ASP A 165 2.18 -2.57 20.67
N LYS A 166 1.52 -2.81 21.81
CA LYS A 166 0.77 -4.06 22.04
C LYS A 166 -0.43 -4.21 21.12
N LEU A 167 -1.02 -3.11 20.64
CA LEU A 167 -2.06 -3.12 19.61
C LEU A 167 -1.48 -3.19 18.20
N LEU A 168 -0.45 -2.38 17.93
CA LEU A 168 0.15 -2.26 16.60
C LEU A 168 0.76 -3.58 16.11
N PHE A 169 1.56 -4.27 16.94
CA PHE A 169 2.29 -5.45 16.47
C PHE A 169 1.35 -6.59 16.05
N PRO A 170 0.32 -6.97 16.83
CA PRO A 170 -0.68 -7.94 16.39
C PRO A 170 -1.45 -7.50 15.14
N LEU A 171 -1.92 -6.24 15.09
CA LEU A 171 -2.68 -5.73 13.95
C LEU A 171 -1.86 -5.73 12.65
N LEU A 172 -0.61 -5.26 12.73
CA LEU A 172 0.33 -5.29 11.62
C LEU A 172 0.65 -6.74 11.21
N SER A 173 0.86 -7.65 12.17
CA SER A 173 1.10 -9.06 11.90
C SER A 173 -0.09 -9.70 11.19
N ALA A 174 -1.31 -9.46 11.66
CA ALA A 174 -2.53 -9.95 11.02
C ALA A 174 -2.66 -9.43 9.57
N THR A 175 -2.43 -8.13 9.36
CA THR A 175 -2.48 -7.52 8.03
C THR A 175 -1.46 -8.17 7.08
N VAL A 176 -0.21 -8.31 7.52
CA VAL A 176 0.87 -8.90 6.71
C VAL A 176 0.59 -10.38 6.42
N LEU A 177 0.21 -11.16 7.44
CA LEU A 177 -0.08 -12.58 7.27
C LEU A 177 -1.26 -12.79 6.31
N LEU A 178 -2.34 -12.03 6.44
CA LEU A 178 -3.48 -12.10 5.52
C LEU A 178 -3.07 -11.77 4.08
N GLY A 179 -2.24 -10.74 3.87
CA GLY A 179 -1.77 -10.36 2.53
C GLY A 179 -0.87 -11.41 1.89
N ILE A 180 0.04 -12.00 2.67
CA ILE A 180 0.92 -13.09 2.21
C ILE A 180 0.12 -14.36 1.96
N SER A 181 -0.83 -14.70 2.83
CA SER A 181 -1.74 -15.82 2.62
C SER A 181 -2.58 -15.63 1.36
N ALA A 182 -3.09 -14.43 1.09
CA ALA A 182 -3.83 -14.14 -0.14
C ALA A 182 -2.95 -14.36 -1.38
N THR A 183 -1.71 -13.85 -1.35
CA THR A 183 -0.75 -14.03 -2.44
C THR A 183 -0.37 -15.50 -2.63
N ALA A 184 -0.05 -16.21 -1.56
CA ALA A 184 0.34 -17.61 -1.62
C ALA A 184 -0.81 -18.50 -2.10
N ALA A 185 -2.01 -18.34 -1.52
CA ALA A 185 -3.17 -19.19 -1.83
C ALA A 185 -3.73 -18.94 -3.23
N HIS A 186 -3.79 -17.68 -3.69
CA HIS A 186 -4.44 -17.35 -4.95
C HIS A 186 -3.47 -17.15 -6.11
N ASN A 187 -2.31 -16.53 -5.89
CA ASN A 187 -1.39 -16.15 -6.98
C ASN A 187 -0.21 -17.11 -7.17
N VAL A 188 0.16 -17.88 -6.13
CA VAL A 188 1.25 -18.86 -6.21
C VAL A 188 0.72 -20.29 -6.35
N LEU A 189 -0.21 -20.68 -5.48
CA LEU A 189 -0.77 -22.04 -5.44
C LEU A 189 -2.11 -22.17 -6.20
N GLY A 190 -2.78 -21.04 -6.44
CA GLY A 190 -4.07 -20.97 -7.13
C GLY A 190 -3.94 -20.56 -8.60
N PRO A 191 -5.06 -20.45 -9.33
CA PRO A 191 -5.09 -20.08 -10.74
C PRO A 191 -4.71 -18.60 -11.03
N GLY A 192 -4.36 -17.82 -10.01
CA GLY A 192 -4.26 -16.36 -10.09
C GLY A 192 -5.59 -15.69 -9.75
N TYR A 193 -5.55 -14.60 -9.00
CA TYR A 193 -6.71 -13.73 -8.78
C TYR A 193 -6.41 -12.32 -9.28
N ASP A 194 -7.19 -11.87 -10.26
CA ASP A 194 -7.08 -10.50 -10.78
C ASP A 194 -7.70 -9.50 -9.79
N TYR A 195 -6.86 -9.04 -8.87
CA TYR A 195 -7.22 -7.99 -7.91
C TYR A 195 -7.27 -6.58 -8.53
N ARG A 196 -6.82 -6.39 -9.79
CA ARG A 196 -6.79 -5.09 -10.48
C ARG A 196 -8.17 -4.69 -10.99
N SER A 197 -8.98 -5.68 -11.37
CA SER A 197 -10.38 -5.47 -11.80
C SER A 197 -11.38 -5.34 -10.65
N THR A 198 -11.03 -5.77 -9.44
CA THR A 198 -11.92 -5.80 -8.27
C THR A 198 -11.47 -4.84 -7.16
N VAL A 199 -10.54 -5.29 -6.30
CA VAL A 199 -10.06 -4.58 -5.11
C VAL A 199 -9.45 -3.23 -5.47
N SER A 200 -8.72 -3.13 -6.58
CA SER A 200 -8.10 -1.89 -7.03
C SER A 200 -9.13 -0.88 -7.55
N VAL A 201 -10.24 -1.35 -8.14
CA VAL A 201 -11.37 -0.47 -8.54
C VAL A 201 -12.05 0.08 -7.30
N TRP A 202 -12.34 -0.78 -6.32
CA TRP A 202 -12.91 -0.35 -5.03
C TRP A 202 -12.02 0.67 -4.31
N PHE A 203 -10.72 0.37 -4.17
CA PHE A 203 -9.76 1.24 -3.49
C PHE A 203 -9.68 2.63 -4.14
N ARG A 204 -9.54 2.70 -5.47
CA ARG A 204 -9.53 3.99 -6.19
C ARG A 204 -10.86 4.72 -6.08
N GLY A 205 -11.97 4.00 -6.12
CA GLY A 205 -13.32 4.54 -5.95
C GLY A 205 -13.51 5.28 -4.63
N LEU A 206 -12.91 4.80 -3.53
CA LEU A 206 -12.94 5.51 -2.24
C LEU A 206 -12.29 6.90 -2.31
N PHE A 207 -11.15 7.04 -2.99
CA PHE A 207 -10.46 8.33 -3.12
C PHE A 207 -11.09 9.23 -4.19
N ALA A 208 -11.72 8.64 -5.21
CA ALA A 208 -12.49 9.36 -6.23
C ALA A 208 -13.89 9.77 -5.75
N LEU A 209 -14.25 9.47 -4.49
CA LEU A 209 -15.59 9.69 -3.92
C LEU A 209 -16.72 9.02 -4.73
N GLN A 210 -16.39 7.92 -5.41
CA GLN A 210 -17.30 7.06 -6.16
C GLN A 210 -17.12 5.60 -5.70
N PRO A 211 -17.49 5.27 -4.45
CA PRO A 211 -17.28 3.94 -3.91
C PRO A 211 -18.15 2.91 -4.64
N ARG A 212 -17.53 1.80 -5.04
CA ARG A 212 -18.19 0.63 -5.63
C ARG A 212 -18.05 -0.57 -4.69
N PRO A 213 -18.90 -0.68 -3.65
CA PRO A 213 -18.80 -1.76 -2.65
C PRO A 213 -18.92 -3.16 -3.28
N GLU A 214 -19.68 -3.30 -4.36
CA GLU A 214 -19.82 -4.53 -5.14
C GLU A 214 -18.46 -5.04 -5.68
N ALA A 215 -17.51 -4.15 -5.96
CA ALA A 215 -16.21 -4.51 -6.52
C ALA A 215 -15.30 -5.26 -5.52
N ILE A 216 -15.59 -5.20 -4.21
CA ILE A 216 -14.84 -5.96 -3.19
C ILE A 216 -15.70 -7.00 -2.47
N ALA A 217 -17.03 -6.88 -2.50
CA ALA A 217 -17.95 -7.80 -1.84
C ALA A 217 -17.74 -9.26 -2.29
N ASP A 218 -17.49 -9.46 -3.60
CA ASP A 218 -17.28 -10.76 -4.22
C ASP A 218 -15.81 -11.23 -4.22
N ALA A 219 -14.90 -10.43 -3.65
CA ALA A 219 -13.49 -10.82 -3.58
C ALA A 219 -13.28 -12.01 -2.62
N PRO A 220 -12.26 -12.86 -2.85
CA PRO A 220 -11.95 -13.96 -1.95
C PRO A 220 -11.74 -13.47 -0.52
N LEU A 221 -12.11 -14.30 0.45
CA LEU A 221 -12.17 -13.91 1.86
C LEU A 221 -10.85 -13.31 2.38
N LEU A 222 -9.70 -13.84 1.95
CA LEU A 222 -8.39 -13.34 2.37
C LEU A 222 -8.16 -11.88 1.94
N PHE A 223 -8.57 -11.49 0.72
CA PHE A 223 -8.47 -10.11 0.24
C PHE A 223 -9.39 -9.17 1.02
N ARG A 224 -10.62 -9.61 1.30
CA ARG A 224 -11.60 -8.87 2.12
C ARG A 224 -11.06 -8.63 3.55
N LEU A 225 -10.57 -9.68 4.21
CA LEU A 225 -9.98 -9.57 5.55
C LEU A 225 -8.70 -8.72 5.56
N HIS A 226 -7.84 -8.86 4.55
CA HIS A 226 -6.66 -8.03 4.40
C HIS A 226 -7.03 -6.54 4.25
N ALA A 227 -8.01 -6.21 3.41
CA ALA A 227 -8.49 -4.85 3.23
C ALA A 227 -9.06 -4.24 4.53
N LEU A 228 -9.84 -5.02 5.29
CA LEU A 228 -10.39 -4.58 6.57
C LEU A 228 -9.30 -4.34 7.62
N THR A 229 -8.36 -5.27 7.76
CA THR A 229 -7.23 -5.11 8.70
C THR A 229 -6.32 -3.95 8.29
N ALA A 230 -6.14 -3.70 6.99
CA ALA A 230 -5.45 -2.51 6.50
C ALA A 230 -6.20 -1.22 6.86
N CYS A 231 -7.53 -1.16 6.71
CA CYS A 231 -8.33 0.00 7.14
C CYS A 231 -8.17 0.27 8.64
N LEU A 232 -8.22 -0.78 9.47
CA LEU A 232 -7.97 -0.67 10.91
C LEU A 232 -6.54 -0.20 11.21
N LEU A 233 -5.55 -0.64 10.42
CA LEU A 233 -4.16 -0.19 10.55
C LEU A 233 -4.04 1.31 10.25
N PHE A 234 -4.74 1.82 9.24
CA PHE A 234 -4.83 3.26 8.98
C PHE A 234 -5.49 3.99 10.15
N ALA A 235 -6.60 3.50 10.71
CA ALA A 235 -7.23 4.13 11.87
C ALA A 235 -6.32 4.14 13.11
N ALA A 236 -5.52 3.08 13.33
CA ALA A 236 -4.58 2.98 14.45
C ALA A 236 -3.29 3.82 14.23
N TRP A 237 -2.96 4.15 12.98
CA TRP A 237 -1.72 4.83 12.59
C TRP A 237 -1.42 6.10 13.40
N PRO A 238 -2.33 7.10 13.50
CA PRO A 238 -2.03 8.33 14.23
C PRO A 238 -1.86 8.13 15.74
N PHE A 239 -2.19 6.97 16.30
CA PHE A 239 -2.09 6.70 17.75
C PHE A 239 -0.94 5.75 18.11
N THR A 240 -0.17 5.30 17.11
CA THR A 240 0.92 4.35 17.29
C THR A 240 2.26 4.96 16.87
N ARG A 241 3.35 4.19 16.97
CA ARG A 241 4.65 4.65 16.47
C ARG A 241 4.70 4.81 14.96
N LEU A 242 3.71 4.36 14.18
CA LEU A 242 3.68 4.46 12.70
C LEU A 242 3.80 5.90 12.18
N VAL A 243 3.48 6.90 13.00
CA VAL A 243 3.69 8.33 12.66
C VAL A 243 5.12 8.65 12.22
N HIS A 244 6.12 7.84 12.61
CA HIS A 244 7.52 8.01 12.19
C HIS A 244 7.71 7.96 10.67
N VAL A 245 6.81 7.31 9.93
CA VAL A 245 6.88 7.21 8.46
C VAL A 245 6.86 8.60 7.81
N TRP A 246 6.09 9.54 8.37
CA TRP A 246 6.02 10.93 7.90
C TRP A 246 7.29 11.73 8.17
N SER A 247 8.19 11.21 9.00
CA SER A 247 9.47 11.84 9.34
C SER A 247 10.64 11.21 8.59
N ALA A 248 10.40 10.58 7.44
CA ALA A 248 11.44 10.16 6.52
C ALA A 248 12.35 11.36 6.20
N PRO A 249 13.67 11.30 6.48
CA PRO A 249 14.54 12.47 6.47
C PRO A 249 15.01 12.83 5.05
N VAL A 250 14.10 12.96 4.08
CA VAL A 250 14.43 13.27 2.68
C VAL A 250 15.15 14.62 2.56
N GLY A 251 14.72 15.61 3.33
CA GLY A 251 15.36 16.93 3.38
C GLY A 251 16.78 16.93 3.99
N TYR A 252 17.23 15.85 4.62
CA TYR A 252 18.60 15.74 5.12
C TYR A 252 19.62 15.70 3.98
N LEU A 253 19.23 15.20 2.80
CA LEU A 253 20.12 15.09 1.63
C LEU A 253 20.66 16.44 1.15
N THR A 254 19.92 17.52 1.42
CA THR A 254 20.28 18.89 1.00
C THR A 254 20.50 19.82 2.19
N ARG A 255 20.41 19.32 3.43
CA ARG A 255 20.50 20.14 4.64
C ARG A 255 21.96 20.43 4.98
N PRO A 256 22.33 21.70 5.24
CA PRO A 256 23.67 22.03 5.74
C PRO A 256 23.97 21.31 7.06
N TYR A 257 25.23 20.90 7.26
CA TYR A 257 25.66 20.21 8.49
C TYR A 257 25.46 21.08 9.74
N LEU A 258 25.70 22.39 9.62
CA LEU A 258 25.52 23.36 10.69
C LEU A 258 24.20 24.10 10.53
N VAL A 259 23.37 24.06 11.57
CA VAL A 259 22.08 24.76 11.59
C VAL A 259 22.05 25.78 12.69
N TYR A 260 22.08 27.05 12.29
CA TYR A 260 21.90 28.18 13.17
C TYR A 260 20.40 28.49 13.33
N ARG A 261 19.94 28.68 14.57
CA ARG A 261 18.58 29.16 14.85
C ARG A 261 18.66 30.59 15.37
N ARG A 262 18.00 31.50 14.66
CA ARG A 262 17.84 32.88 15.13
C ARG A 262 17.01 32.89 16.42
N ARG A 263 17.36 33.75 17.38
CA ARG A 263 16.52 34.03 18.54
C ARG A 263 15.18 34.56 18.05
N ALA A 264 14.08 33.92 18.44
CA ALA A 264 12.75 34.45 18.19
C ALA A 264 12.67 35.85 18.80
N ALA A 265 12.31 36.86 18.00
CA ALA A 265 12.06 38.19 18.51
C ALA A 265 10.93 38.06 19.53
N THR A 266 11.24 38.24 20.80
CA THR A 266 10.23 38.37 21.84
C THR A 266 9.37 39.56 21.43
N ALA A 267 8.07 39.34 21.19
CA ALA A 267 7.15 40.44 20.89
C ALA A 267 7.38 41.53 21.94
N ALA A 268 7.77 42.72 21.49
CA ALA A 268 8.13 43.82 22.37
C ALA A 268 6.99 44.00 23.39
N ALA A 269 7.32 43.91 24.68
CA ALA A 269 6.36 44.21 25.73
C ALA A 269 5.75 45.59 25.44
N PRO A 270 4.42 45.76 25.55
CA PRO A 270 3.81 47.06 25.27
C PRO A 270 4.48 48.09 26.17
N SER A 271 5.09 49.10 25.54
CA SER A 271 5.70 50.21 26.26
C SER A 271 4.63 50.83 27.16
N ARG A 272 4.84 50.78 28.48
CA ARG A 272 4.10 51.60 29.44
C ARG A 272 4.45 53.07 29.21
N ALA A 273 3.98 53.66 28.12
CA ALA A 273 3.96 55.10 27.91
C ALA A 273 2.52 55.55 28.14
N GLY A 274 2.27 56.21 29.28
CA GLY A 274 0.95 56.72 29.64
C GLY A 274 0.62 56.61 31.13
N ARG A 275 1.54 56.99 32.01
CA ARG A 275 1.21 57.43 33.37
C ARG A 275 2.01 58.70 33.69
N ALA A 276 1.41 59.84 33.39
CA ALA A 276 1.65 61.15 33.98
C ALA A 276 0.30 61.86 33.78
N ALA A 277 -0.52 61.92 34.83
CA ALA A 277 -0.55 62.98 35.84
C ALA A 277 -1.17 64.25 35.27
#